data_AF-A0A383CZA9-F1
#
_entry.id   AF-A0A383CZA9-F1
#
_cell.length_a   1.000
_cell.length_b   1.000
_cell.length_c   1.000
_cell.angle_alpha   90.00
_cell.angle_beta   90.00
_cell.angle_gamma   90.00
#
_symmetry.space_group_name_H-M   'P 1'
#
loop_
_entity.id
_entity.type
_entity.pdbx_description
1 polymer ?
#
loop_
_entity_poly.entity_id
_entity_poly.type
_entity_poly.pdbx_seq_one_letter_code
_entity_poly.pdbx_strand_id
1 'polypeptide(L)'
;MKIGTPPFEYDWLSDWATIPDSDAAESGWAHHGMAVTQAGEIVGVHPANPIILVLSQSGDLHRSFTVPIREGHQLALSTDNGEQCLWIADPGRKNLQSSGYDPVPGERG
;
A
#
# COMPACT_ATOMS: atom_id res chain seq x y z
N MET A 1 20.13 -7.08 2.04
CA MET A 1 20.84 -7.26 3.34
C MET A 1 20.38 -8.58 3.95
N LYS A 2 21.26 -9.43 4.50
CA LYS A 2 20.81 -10.62 5.23
C LYS A 2 20.33 -10.23 6.63
N ILE A 3 19.18 -10.75 7.05
CA ILE A 3 18.62 -10.54 8.39
C ILE A 3 18.27 -11.88 9.04
N GLY A 4 18.29 -11.92 10.38
CA GLY A 4 18.01 -13.12 11.16
C GLY A 4 19.26 -13.90 11.57
N THR A 5 19.05 -15.06 12.18
CA THR A 5 20.09 -16.00 12.62
C THR A 5 19.63 -17.43 12.34
N PRO A 6 20.54 -18.40 12.18
CA PRO A 6 20.16 -19.78 11.89
C PRO A 6 19.13 -20.35 12.88
N PRO A 7 18.15 -21.15 12.41
CA PRO A 7 17.95 -21.58 11.02
C PRO A 7 17.09 -20.61 10.16
N PHE A 8 16.77 -19.41 10.66
CA PHE A 8 15.85 -18.47 10.00
C PHE A 8 16.59 -17.23 9.52
N GLU A 9 17.16 -17.33 8.33
CA GLU A 9 17.83 -16.22 7.65
C GLU A 9 17.00 -15.77 6.44
N TYR A 10 16.92 -14.46 6.23
CA TYR A 10 16.13 -13.85 5.16
C TYR A 10 16.94 -12.82 4.40
N ASP A 11 16.57 -12.57 3.14
CA ASP A 11 17.06 -11.46 2.36
C ASP A 11 16.11 -10.26 2.49
N TRP A 12 16.62 -9.17 3.04
CA TRP A 12 15.99 -7.87 2.98
C TRP A 12 16.24 -7.22 1.62
N LEU A 13 15.15 -6.95 0.91
CA LEU A 13 15.09 -6.20 -0.35
C LEU A 13 14.55 -4.81 -0.04
N SER A 14 15.40 -3.78 -0.14
CA SER A 14 14.96 -2.38 -0.07
C SER A 14 14.53 -1.89 -1.45
N ASP A 15 13.72 -0.84 -1.48
CA ASP A 15 13.38 -0.08 -2.71
C ASP A 15 12.86 -0.99 -3.83
N TRP A 16 12.15 -2.05 -3.44
CA TRP A 16 11.85 -3.18 -4.32
C TRP A 16 10.80 -2.83 -5.38
N ALA A 17 9.91 -1.86 -5.10
CA ALA A 17 8.78 -1.52 -5.94
C ALA A 17 9.03 -0.28 -6.80
N THR A 18 8.60 -0.34 -8.06
CA THR A 18 8.52 0.82 -8.95
C THR A 18 7.18 1.51 -8.76
N ILE A 19 7.19 2.62 -8.00
CA ILE A 19 6.00 3.42 -7.73
C ILE A 19 5.96 4.60 -8.72
N PRO A 20 4.84 4.86 -9.41
CA PRO A 20 4.70 6.01 -10.29
C PRO A 20 4.68 7.32 -9.49
N ASP A 21 5.03 8.44 -10.13
CA ASP A 21 5.06 9.77 -9.50
C ASP A 21 5.99 9.81 -8.26
N SER A 22 7.30 9.67 -8.51
CA SER A 22 8.33 9.54 -7.47
C SER A 22 8.30 10.69 -6.46
N ASP A 23 8.07 11.92 -6.91
CA ASP A 23 8.05 13.10 -6.03
C ASP A 23 6.87 13.01 -5.04
N ALA A 24 5.70 12.59 -5.51
CA ALA A 24 4.54 12.35 -4.64
C ALA A 24 4.72 11.10 -3.78
N ALA A 25 5.36 10.05 -4.31
CA ALA A 25 5.64 8.83 -3.54
C ALA A 25 6.60 9.11 -2.38
N GLU A 26 7.65 9.91 -2.59
CA GLU A 26 8.66 10.27 -1.60
C GLU A 26 8.12 11.22 -0.52
N SER A 27 7.24 12.16 -0.90
CA SER A 27 6.61 13.10 0.05
C SER A 27 5.36 12.54 0.73
N GLY A 28 4.83 11.41 0.24
CA GLY A 28 3.66 10.76 0.78
C GLY A 28 3.90 10.15 2.15
N TRP A 29 2.92 10.27 3.05
CA TRP A 29 3.01 9.74 4.42
C TRP A 29 1.93 8.72 4.77
N ALA A 30 1.41 7.99 3.78
CA ALA A 30 0.43 6.96 4.07
C ALA A 30 1.06 5.78 4.82
N HIS A 31 0.34 5.28 5.83
CA HIS A 31 0.73 4.09 6.60
C HIS A 31 -0.22 2.96 6.19
N HIS A 32 -0.08 2.51 4.95
CA HIS A 32 -0.99 1.53 4.38
C HIS A 32 -0.54 0.09 4.65
N GLY A 33 -1.52 -0.82 4.72
CA GLY A 33 -1.29 -2.25 4.66
C GLY A 33 -0.90 -2.73 3.26
N MET A 34 -0.64 -4.03 3.15
CA MET A 34 -0.40 -4.73 1.89
C MET A 34 -1.16 -6.06 1.89
N ALA A 35 -1.53 -6.55 0.71
CA ALA A 35 -2.14 -7.87 0.53
C ALA A 35 -1.54 -8.58 -0.69
N VAL A 36 -1.66 -9.90 -0.76
CA VAL A 36 -1.16 -10.70 -1.88
C VAL A 36 -2.31 -11.47 -2.52
N THR A 37 -2.51 -11.29 -3.83
CA THR A 37 -3.55 -11.98 -4.59
C THR A 37 -3.26 -13.47 -4.72
N GLN A 38 -4.25 -14.26 -5.11
CA GLN A 38 -4.05 -15.69 -5.37
C GLN A 38 -3.06 -15.95 -6.52
N ALA A 39 -2.96 -15.01 -7.45
CA ALA A 39 -1.98 -15.03 -8.54
C ALA A 39 -0.56 -14.59 -8.09
N GLY A 40 -0.39 -14.22 -6.81
CA GLY A 40 0.89 -13.79 -6.26
C GLY A 40 1.24 -12.34 -6.56
N GLU A 41 0.28 -11.53 -7.01
CA GLU A 41 0.48 -10.09 -7.19
C GLU A 41 0.37 -9.38 -5.84
N ILE A 42 1.15 -8.33 -5.65
CA ILE A 42 1.20 -7.57 -4.41
C ILE A 42 0.35 -6.32 -4.56
N VAL A 43 -0.63 -6.16 -3.68
CA VAL A 43 -1.53 -5.01 -3.64
C VAL A 43 -1.08 -4.07 -2.53
N GLY A 44 -0.85 -2.81 -2.89
CA GLY A 44 -0.53 -1.72 -1.97
C GLY A 44 -1.32 -0.46 -2.30
N VAL A 45 -1.05 0.62 -1.57
CA VAL A 45 -1.66 1.93 -1.80
C VAL A 45 -0.55 2.91 -2.14
N HIS A 46 -0.81 3.85 -3.05
CA HIS A 46 0.14 4.91 -3.33
C HIS A 46 0.38 5.77 -2.07
N PRO A 47 1.64 6.10 -1.70
CA PRO A 47 1.92 6.85 -0.47
C PRO A 47 1.21 8.21 -0.35
N ALA A 48 1.14 8.98 -1.44
CA ALA A 48 0.41 10.25 -1.47
C ALA A 48 -1.07 10.17 -1.91
N ASN A 49 -1.42 9.32 -2.86
CA ASN A 49 -2.70 9.39 -3.58
C ASN A 49 -3.66 8.24 -3.23
N PRO A 50 -4.99 8.41 -3.33
CA PRO A 50 -5.96 7.33 -3.10
C PRO A 50 -6.02 6.38 -4.31
N ILE A 51 -4.88 5.77 -4.61
CA ILE A 51 -4.66 4.90 -5.77
C ILE A 51 -4.18 3.55 -5.25
N ILE A 52 -4.85 2.48 -5.67
CA ILE A 52 -4.37 1.11 -5.47
C ILE A 52 -3.29 0.82 -6.50
N LEU A 53 -2.20 0.22 -6.05
CA LEU A 53 -1.12 -0.28 -6.88
C LEU A 53 -1.15 -1.81 -6.85
N VAL A 54 -1.10 -2.43 -8.02
CA VAL A 54 -0.90 -3.87 -8.14
C VAL A 54 0.44 -4.12 -8.80
N LEU A 55 1.32 -4.76 -8.05
CA LEU A 55 2.72 -4.97 -8.35
C LEU A 55 2.99 -6.45 -8.60
N SER A 56 3.97 -6.75 -9.44
CA SER A 56 4.58 -8.06 -9.54
C SER A 56 5.35 -8.40 -8.25
N GLN A 57 5.82 -9.64 -8.11
CA GLN A 57 6.72 -10.02 -7.02
C GLN A 57 8.11 -9.38 -7.14
N SER A 58 8.52 -8.99 -8.35
CA SER A 58 9.75 -8.21 -8.59
C SER A 58 9.57 -6.71 -8.35
N GLY A 59 8.34 -6.25 -8.10
CA GLY A 59 8.03 -4.84 -7.85
C GLY A 59 7.69 -4.00 -9.07
N ASP A 60 7.47 -4.63 -10.22
CA ASP A 60 7.00 -3.96 -11.42
C ASP A 60 5.52 -3.62 -11.30
N LEU A 61 5.12 -2.41 -11.69
CA LEU A 61 3.71 -2.01 -11.69
C LEU A 61 2.96 -2.70 -12.83
N HIS A 62 2.03 -3.60 -12.48
CA HIS A 62 1.12 -4.22 -13.45
C HIS A 62 -0.07 -3.32 -13.79
N ARG A 63 -0.71 -2.75 -12.77
CA ARG A 63 -1.89 -1.88 -12.92
C ARG A 63 -2.08 -0.97 -11.71
N SER A 64 -2.83 0.10 -11.90
CA SER A 64 -3.29 0.97 -10.82
C SER A 64 -4.70 1.49 -11.08
N PHE A 65 -5.41 1.85 -10.01
CA PHE A 65 -6.75 2.43 -10.12
C PHE A 65 -7.09 3.29 -8.90
N THR A 66 -7.84 4.37 -9.12
CA THR A 66 -8.31 5.25 -8.06
C THR A 66 -9.43 4.60 -7.26
N VAL A 67 -9.45 4.85 -5.96
CA VAL A 67 -10.50 4.40 -5.03
C VAL A 67 -11.05 5.61 -4.25
N PRO A 68 -12.35 5.62 -3.92
CA PRO A 68 -12.98 6.76 -3.25
C PRO A 68 -12.75 6.74 -1.74
N ILE A 69 -11.49 6.78 -1.31
CA ILE A 69 -11.07 6.75 0.10
C ILE A 69 -10.18 7.95 0.42
N ARG A 70 -10.06 8.29 1.70
CA ARG A 70 -9.04 9.26 2.17
C ARG A 70 -7.67 8.61 2.32
N GLU A 71 -7.64 7.41 2.88
CA GLU A 71 -6.41 6.62 3.04
C GLU A 71 -6.74 5.12 3.08
N GLY A 72 -5.86 4.25 2.57
CA GLY A 72 -6.03 2.80 2.65
C GLY A 72 -5.17 2.20 3.76
N HIS A 73 -5.55 2.43 5.02
CA HIS A 73 -4.71 2.10 6.18
C HIS A 73 -4.46 0.59 6.32
N GLN A 74 -5.45 -0.24 5.99
CA GLN A 74 -5.31 -1.69 5.96
C GLN A 74 -5.96 -2.24 4.69
N LEU A 75 -5.34 -3.27 4.13
CA LEU A 75 -5.86 -4.03 2.99
C LEU A 75 -6.07 -5.49 3.43
N ALA A 76 -7.14 -6.10 2.96
CA ALA A 76 -7.36 -7.53 3.11
C ALA A 76 -7.99 -8.10 1.84
N LEU A 77 -7.63 -9.33 1.50
CA LEU A 77 -8.25 -10.08 0.42
C LEU A 77 -9.07 -11.22 1.01
N SER A 78 -10.31 -11.37 0.54
CA SER A 78 -11.12 -12.56 0.77
C SER A 78 -11.38 -13.25 -0.56
N THR A 79 -11.61 -14.55 -0.54
CA THR A 79 -12.09 -15.28 -1.72
C THR A 79 -13.48 -15.81 -1.42
N ASP A 80 -14.47 -15.43 -2.22
CA ASP A 80 -15.84 -15.92 -2.13
C ASP A 80 -16.26 -16.49 -3.49
N ASN A 81 -16.72 -17.74 -3.52
CA ASN A 81 -17.10 -18.45 -4.74
C ASN A 81 -16.08 -18.40 -5.90
N GLY A 82 -14.79 -18.33 -5.56
CA GLY A 82 -13.69 -18.25 -6.55
C GLY A 82 -13.36 -16.84 -7.03
N GLU A 83 -14.07 -15.82 -6.56
CA GLU A 83 -13.78 -14.41 -6.83
C GLU A 83 -13.00 -13.80 -5.66
N GLN A 84 -11.94 -13.03 -5.96
CA GLN A 84 -11.20 -12.29 -4.94
C GLN A 84 -11.78 -10.89 -4.74
N CYS A 85 -12.14 -10.59 -3.51
CA CYS A 85 -12.62 -9.28 -3.08
C CYS A 85 -11.53 -8.55 -2.29
N LEU A 86 -11.25 -7.30 -2.67
CA LEU A 86 -10.38 -6.40 -1.92
C LEU A 86 -11.19 -5.58 -0.92
N TRP A 87 -10.84 -5.70 0.36
CA TRP A 87 -11.37 -4.91 1.45
C TRP A 87 -10.35 -3.83 1.83
N ILE A 88 -10.82 -2.59 1.97
CA ILE A 88 -10.00 -1.42 2.29
C ILE A 88 -10.55 -0.78 3.56
N ALA A 89 -9.70 -0.61 4.57
CA ALA A 89 -10.04 0.15 5.76
C ALA A 89 -9.65 1.62 5.58
N ASP A 90 -10.66 2.49 5.42
CA ASP A 90 -10.47 3.95 5.39
C ASP A 90 -10.63 4.54 6.80
N PRO A 91 -9.57 5.12 7.40
CA PRO A 91 -9.64 5.75 8.71
C PRO A 91 -10.35 7.11 8.69
N GLY A 92 -10.80 7.58 7.53
CA GLY A 92 -11.52 8.84 7.36
C GLY A 92 -10.63 10.09 7.47
N ARG A 93 -9.31 9.93 7.47
CA ARG A 93 -8.31 11.00 7.59
C ARG A 93 -6.99 10.57 6.95
N LYS A 94 -6.14 11.53 6.62
CA LYS A 94 -4.77 11.27 6.15
C LYS A 94 -3.78 12.14 6.93
N ASN A 95 -2.70 11.54 7.38
CA ASN A 95 -1.59 12.29 8.00
C ASN A 95 -0.71 12.90 6.90
N LEU A 96 -0.23 14.13 7.11
CA LEU A 96 0.64 14.85 6.17
C LEU A 96 2.00 15.11 6.80
N GLN A 97 3.10 14.96 6.04
CA GLN A 97 4.47 15.05 6.55
C GLN A 97 4.73 16.31 7.38
N SER A 98 4.12 17.42 6.97
CA SER A 98 4.22 18.73 7.62
C SER A 98 3.46 18.86 8.94
N SER A 99 2.47 18.01 9.22
CA SER A 99 1.63 18.09 10.42
C SER A 99 2.02 17.09 11.52
N GLY A 100 3.03 16.26 11.30
CA GLY A 100 3.34 15.17 12.23
C GLY A 100 2.20 14.13 12.31
N TYR A 101 1.94 13.63 13.51
CA TYR A 101 0.79 12.77 13.79
C TYR A 101 -0.51 13.54 14.07
N ASP A 102 -0.46 14.89 14.05
CA ASP A 102 -1.66 15.68 14.23
C ASP A 102 -2.50 15.58 12.94
N PRO A 103 -3.77 15.13 13.06
CA PRO A 103 -4.61 14.91 11.91
C PRO A 103 -4.95 16.24 11.23
N VAL A 104 -4.83 16.27 9.90
CA VAL A 104 -5.26 17.43 9.11
C VAL A 104 -6.78 17.35 8.93
N PRO A 105 -7.54 18.39 9.33
CA PRO A 105 -8.98 18.43 9.09
C PRO A 105 -9.27 18.47 7.58
N GLY A 106 -10.21 17.65 7.12
CA GLY A 106 -10.72 17.67 5.75
C GLY A 106 -12.24 17.46 5.73
N GLU A 107 -12.91 18.02 4.72
CA GLU A 107 -14.35 17.82 4.54
C GLU A 107 -14.66 16.33 4.41
N ARG A 108 -15.80 15.89 4.99
CA ARG A 108 -16.34 14.53 4.83
C ARG A 108 -16.79 14.35 3.37
N GLY A 109 -16.64 13.12 2.88
CA GLY A 109 -16.91 12.73 1.50
C GLY A 109 -18.18 11.91 1.47
#